data_AF-A0A645IR11-F1
#
_entry.id   AF-A0A645IR11-F1
#
_cell.length_a   1.000
_cell.length_b   1.000
_cell.length_c   1.000
_cell.angle_alpha   90.00
_cell.angle_beta   90.00
_cell.angle_gamma   90.00
#
_symmetry.space_group_name_H-M   'P 1'
#
loop_
_entity.id
_entity.type
_entity.pdbx_description
1 polymer ?
#
loop_
_entity_poly.entity_id
_entity_poly.type
_entity_poly.pdbx_seq_one_letter_code
_entity_poly.pdbx_strand_id
1 'polypeptide(L)'
;MVDLGFNAYFHSLYLVLGIFIPLIVTNCIVLARVEAYAAKNDALSSTVDGILMGLGLVWVLALLGGIRELLGSGTLLSGIEMVIPGLEGFSVFGDDYPGFLIAVLPPGAFFALGCLIAGYNAINTHRAARARLKPARPGPAQGQPAAEVTQAAG
;
A
#
# COMPACT_ATOMS: atom_id res chain seq x y z
N MET A 1 24.67 -6.41 -9.07
CA MET A 1 24.68 -5.13 -9.83
C MET A 1 24.20 -3.98 -8.97
N VAL A 2 22.98 -4.03 -8.41
CA VAL A 2 22.45 -2.96 -7.54
C VAL A 2 23.34 -2.74 -6.30
N ASP A 3 23.79 -3.81 -5.64
CA ASP A 3 24.67 -3.74 -4.46
C ASP A 3 26.00 -2.99 -4.75
N LEU A 4 26.71 -3.38 -5.80
CA LEU A 4 27.94 -2.71 -6.27
C LEU A 4 27.70 -1.26 -6.69
N GLY A 5 26.55 -0.96 -7.29
CA GLY A 5 26.18 0.41 -7.66
C GLY A 5 25.98 1.32 -6.44
N PHE A 6 25.31 0.82 -5.39
CA PHE A 6 25.14 1.58 -4.15
C PHE A 6 26.45 1.80 -3.41
N ASN A 7 27.34 0.80 -3.37
CA ASN A 7 28.66 0.95 -2.78
C ASN A 7 29.53 2.01 -3.50
N ALA A 8 29.37 2.16 -4.82
CA ALA A 8 30.16 3.09 -5.62
C ALA A 8 29.68 4.56 -5.55
N TYR A 9 28.35 4.79 -5.50
CA TYR A 9 27.78 6.15 -5.54
C TYR A 9 27.29 6.67 -4.18
N PHE A 10 26.94 5.79 -3.23
CA PHE A 10 26.32 6.17 -1.94
C PHE A 10 26.86 5.32 -0.78
N HIS A 11 28.16 5.41 -0.50
CA HIS A 11 28.85 4.56 0.48
C HIS A 11 28.28 4.66 1.92
N SER A 12 27.96 5.86 2.40
CA SER A 12 27.36 6.03 3.74
C SER A 12 25.98 5.39 3.86
N LEU A 13 25.18 5.41 2.79
CA LEU A 13 23.85 4.79 2.75
C LEU A 13 23.95 3.27 2.61
N TYR A 14 24.95 2.78 1.86
CA TYR A 14 25.22 1.35 1.66
C TYR A 14 25.46 0.59 2.96
N LEU A 15 26.19 1.17 3.92
CA LEU A 15 26.47 0.53 5.21
C LEU A 15 25.19 0.22 6.01
N VAL A 16 24.14 1.02 5.85
CA VAL A 16 22.85 0.83 6.53
C VAL A 16 21.88 0.02 5.65
N LEU A 17 21.80 0.32 4.36
CA LEU A 17 20.86 -0.29 3.41
C LEU A 17 21.29 -1.67 2.90
N GLY A 18 22.57 -2.02 3.01
CA GLY A 18 23.13 -3.27 2.48
C GLY A 18 22.46 -4.52 3.03
N ILE A 19 22.11 -4.53 4.32
CA ILE A 19 21.37 -5.64 4.92
C ILE A 19 19.92 -5.75 4.43
N PHE A 20 19.33 -4.66 3.96
CA PHE A 20 17.95 -4.64 3.50
C PHE A 20 17.81 -5.17 2.07
N ILE A 21 18.86 -5.12 1.24
CA ILE A 21 18.82 -5.61 -0.14
C ILE A 21 18.49 -7.12 -0.20
N PRO A 22 19.15 -8.02 0.56
CA PRO A 22 18.74 -9.42 0.65
C PRO A 22 17.33 -9.62 1.20
N LEU A 23 16.92 -8.82 2.20
CA LEU A 23 15.57 -8.89 2.81
C LEU A 23 14.46 -8.47 1.84
N ILE A 24 14.74 -7.55 0.91
CA ILE A 24 13.80 -7.15 -0.14
C ILE A 24 13.68 -8.24 -1.21
N VAL A 25 14.80 -8.82 -1.66
CA VAL A 25 14.80 -9.89 -2.68
C VAL A 25 14.15 -11.17 -2.16
N THR A 26 14.32 -11.48 -0.88
CA THR A 26 13.70 -12.64 -0.22
C THR A 26 12.30 -12.34 0.33
N ASN A 27 11.73 -11.18 0.03
CA ASN A 27 10.39 -10.86 0.48
C ASN A 27 9.36 -11.81 -0.15
N CYS A 28 8.62 -12.50 0.71
CA CYS A 28 7.64 -13.51 0.31
C CYS A 28 6.56 -12.96 -0.64
N ILE A 29 6.19 -11.67 -0.51
CA ILE A 29 5.16 -11.06 -1.35
C ILE A 29 5.64 -10.86 -2.79
N VAL A 30 6.94 -10.55 -2.96
CA VAL A 30 7.56 -10.34 -4.27
C VAL A 30 7.72 -11.68 -4.96
N LEU A 31 8.28 -12.68 -4.26
CA LEU A 31 8.43 -14.04 -4.80
C LEU A 31 7.08 -14.65 -5.20
N ALA A 32 6.06 -14.55 -4.35
CA ALA A 32 4.72 -15.07 -4.64
C ALA A 32 4.09 -14.43 -5.89
N ARG A 33 4.29 -13.13 -6.12
CA ARG A 33 3.78 -12.44 -7.32
C ARG A 33 4.56 -12.81 -8.57
N VAL A 34 5.88 -12.95 -8.47
CA VAL A 34 6.71 -13.42 -9.59
C VAL A 34 6.27 -14.82 -10.02
N GLU A 35 6.06 -15.74 -9.08
CA GLU A 35 5.61 -17.10 -9.38
C GLU A 35 4.17 -17.14 -9.93
N ALA A 36 3.26 -16.37 -9.34
CA ALA A 36 1.84 -16.42 -9.73
C ALA A 36 1.52 -15.66 -11.02
N TYR A 37 2.21 -14.55 -11.30
CA TYR A 37 1.88 -13.64 -12.40
C TYR A 37 2.94 -13.64 -13.50
N ALA A 38 4.24 -13.57 -13.18
CA ALA A 38 5.29 -13.50 -14.21
C ALA A 38 5.46 -14.81 -14.98
N ALA A 39 5.17 -15.97 -14.36
CA ALA A 39 5.26 -17.27 -15.03
C ALA A 39 4.18 -17.53 -16.09
N LYS A 40 3.12 -16.69 -16.16
CA LYS A 40 1.93 -16.94 -17.00
C LYS A 40 1.57 -15.78 -17.95
N ASN A 41 2.30 -14.67 -17.89
CA ASN A 41 2.00 -13.47 -18.67
C ASN A 41 3.22 -13.02 -19.48
N ASP A 42 2.96 -12.15 -20.46
CA ASP A 42 3.99 -11.61 -21.33
C ASP A 42 4.89 -10.60 -20.61
N ALA A 43 6.15 -10.48 -21.02
CA ALA A 43 7.19 -9.76 -20.28
C ALA A 43 6.83 -8.29 -19.97
N LEU A 44 6.16 -7.60 -20.91
CA LEU A 44 5.71 -6.22 -20.72
C LEU A 44 4.61 -6.11 -19.65
N SER A 45 3.65 -7.03 -19.64
CA SER A 45 2.57 -7.04 -18.64
C SER A 45 3.11 -7.34 -17.24
N SER A 46 4.07 -8.26 -17.13
CA SER A 46 4.74 -8.60 -15.86
C SER A 46 5.61 -7.48 -15.33
N THR A 47 6.23 -6.68 -16.22
CA THR A 47 7.03 -5.52 -15.80
C THR A 47 6.14 -4.45 -15.15
N VAL A 48 4.97 -4.17 -15.74
CA VAL A 48 4.02 -3.22 -15.17
C VAL A 48 3.49 -3.70 -13.82
N ASP A 49 3.16 -4.99 -13.69
CA ASP A 49 2.75 -5.58 -12.40
C ASP A 49 3.84 -5.45 -11.33
N GLY A 50 5.10 -5.75 -11.69
CA GLY A 50 6.24 -5.59 -10.79
C GLY A 50 6.43 -4.15 -10.30
N ILE A 51 6.30 -3.16 -11.18
CA ILE A 51 6.40 -1.74 -10.82
C ILE A 51 5.26 -1.34 -9.88
N LEU A 52 4.02 -1.70 -10.21
CA LEU A 52 2.86 -1.35 -9.38
C LEU A 52 2.91 -2.03 -8.02
N MET A 53 3.35 -3.28 -7.97
CA MET A 53 3.54 -4.02 -6.73
C MET A 53 4.63 -3.39 -5.85
N GLY A 54 5.77 -3.02 -6.45
CA GLY A 54 6.85 -2.33 -5.76
C GLY A 54 6.41 -0.98 -5.21
N LEU A 55 5.69 -0.18 -6.00
CA LEU A 55 5.12 1.10 -5.56
C LEU A 55 4.12 0.91 -4.40
N GLY A 56 3.28 -0.12 -4.46
CA GLY A 56 2.36 -0.46 -3.37
C GLY A 56 3.10 -0.81 -2.08
N LEU A 57 4.15 -1.63 -2.17
CA LEU A 57 4.99 -1.98 -1.02
C LEU A 57 5.64 -0.73 -0.42
N VAL A 58 6.25 0.12 -1.25
CA VAL A 58 6.85 1.39 -0.82
C VAL A 58 5.83 2.28 -0.13
N TRP A 59 4.62 2.42 -0.69
CA TRP A 59 3.58 3.26 -0.12
C TRP A 59 3.12 2.77 1.27
N VAL A 60 2.91 1.46 1.41
CA VAL A 60 2.54 0.86 2.70
C VAL A 60 3.65 1.02 3.73
N LEU A 61 4.90 0.77 3.35
CA LEU A 61 6.05 0.91 4.25
C LEU A 61 6.30 2.38 4.63
N ALA A 62 6.12 3.33 3.70
CA ALA A 62 6.23 4.76 3.99
C ALA A 62 5.15 5.22 4.96
N LEU A 63 3.90 4.81 4.76
CA LEU A 63 2.80 5.14 5.66
C LEU A 63 2.99 4.53 7.05
N LEU A 64 3.36 3.25 7.12
CA LEU A 64 3.64 2.57 8.40
C LEU A 64 4.85 3.17 9.10
N GLY A 65 5.92 3.48 8.36
CA GLY A 65 7.10 4.15 8.86
C GLY A 65 6.75 5.51 9.46
N GLY A 66 6.02 6.34 8.72
CA GLY A 66 5.59 7.67 9.20
C GLY A 66 4.68 7.61 10.43
N ILE A 67 3.74 6.66 10.48
CA ILE A 67 2.91 6.46 11.68
C ILE A 67 3.77 6.03 12.87
N ARG A 68 4.73 5.12 12.67
CA ARG A 68 5.61 4.63 13.74
C ARG A 68 6.58 5.70 14.23
N GLU A 69 7.07 6.53 13.34
CA GLU A 69 7.94 7.66 13.66
C GLU A 69 7.18 8.74 14.46
N LEU A 70 5.96 9.08 14.00
CA LEU A 70 5.10 10.02 14.69
C LEU A 70 4.71 9.53 16.09
N LEU A 71 4.37 8.26 16.24
CA LEU A 71 4.02 7.66 17.54
C LEU A 71 5.26 7.43 18.42
N GLY A 72 6.40 7.10 17.83
CA GLY A 72 7.62 6.76 18.56
C GLY A 72 8.38 7.98 19.07
N SER A 73 8.59 8.98 18.21
CA SER A 73 9.48 10.10 18.44
C SER A 73 8.81 11.48 18.28
N GLY A 74 7.55 11.53 17.85
CA GLY A 74 6.82 12.80 17.68
C GLY A 74 7.24 13.61 16.45
N THR A 75 8.10 13.05 15.60
CA THR A 75 8.68 13.69 14.40
C THR A 75 8.23 12.98 13.13
N LEU A 76 8.40 13.66 12.00
CA LEU A 76 8.09 13.14 10.67
C LEU A 76 9.30 13.40 9.74
N LEU A 77 9.85 12.34 9.14
CA LEU A 77 11.01 12.39 8.24
C LEU A 77 12.33 12.82 8.91
N SER A 78 12.50 12.53 10.20
CA SER A 78 13.78 12.62 10.88
C SER A 78 14.81 11.73 10.16
N GLY A 79 15.95 12.31 9.78
CA GLY A 79 17.01 11.62 9.04
C GLY A 79 16.93 11.70 7.51
N ILE A 80 15.98 12.45 6.93
CA ILE A 80 15.97 12.70 5.48
C ILE A 80 17.22 13.44 4.98
N GLU A 81 17.93 14.13 5.88
CA GLU A 81 19.24 14.75 5.65
C GLU A 81 20.28 13.77 5.10
N MET A 82 20.20 12.47 5.48
CA MET A 82 21.10 11.43 4.95
C MET A 82 20.85 11.09 3.47
N VAL A 83 19.67 11.40 2.96
CA VAL A 83 19.28 11.16 1.55
C VAL A 83 19.35 12.45 0.73
N ILE A 84 18.92 13.57 1.31
CA ILE A 84 18.91 14.89 0.66
C ILE A 84 19.54 15.89 1.63
N PRO A 85 20.79 16.33 1.40
CA PRO A 85 21.43 17.31 2.26
C PRO A 85 20.68 18.64 2.20
N GLY A 86 20.28 19.17 3.36
CA GLY A 86 19.58 20.45 3.49
C GLY A 86 18.06 20.37 3.70
N LEU A 87 17.48 19.18 3.85
CA LEU A 87 16.08 18.99 4.23
C LEU A 87 16.00 18.54 5.70
N GLU A 88 15.31 19.30 6.54
CA GLU A 88 15.07 18.95 7.95
C GLU A 88 13.71 18.28 8.14
N GLY A 89 13.64 17.32 9.07
CA GLY A 89 12.39 16.65 9.43
C GLY A 89 11.44 17.59 10.15
N PHE A 90 10.13 17.36 10.01
CA PHE A 90 9.11 18.17 10.66
C PHE A 90 8.86 17.66 12.08
N SER A 91 9.13 18.48 13.10
CA SER A 91 8.77 18.17 14.50
C SER A 91 7.30 18.53 14.75
N VAL A 92 6.47 17.53 15.07
CA VAL A 92 5.01 17.71 15.20
C VAL A 92 4.61 17.76 16.67
N PHE A 93 5.23 16.94 17.52
CA PHE A 93 5.13 16.99 18.98
C PHE A 93 6.49 17.43 19.51
N GLY A 94 6.59 18.66 20.02
CA GLY A 94 7.85 19.31 20.41
C GLY A 94 8.74 18.53 21.38
N ASP A 95 9.92 19.08 21.67
CA ASP A 95 11.10 18.42 22.26
C ASP A 95 10.91 17.65 23.59
N ASP A 96 9.76 17.77 24.25
CA ASP A 96 9.42 17.12 25.53
C ASP A 96 8.56 15.84 25.37
N TYR A 97 8.51 15.22 24.19
CA TYR A 97 7.82 13.94 24.02
C TYR A 97 8.66 12.78 24.59
N PRO A 98 8.19 12.04 25.62
CA PRO A 98 8.98 10.97 26.26
C PRO A 98 9.24 9.75 25.37
N GLY A 99 8.64 9.73 24.17
CA GLY A 99 8.79 8.68 23.19
C GLY A 99 8.03 7.40 23.54
N PHE A 100 7.33 6.81 22.58
CA PHE A 100 6.67 5.53 22.79
C PHE A 100 7.54 4.39 22.26
N LEU A 101 8.41 3.84 23.10
CA LEU A 101 9.35 2.75 22.73
C LEU A 101 8.65 1.55 22.07
N ILE A 102 7.43 1.23 22.50
CA ILE A 102 6.66 0.11 21.94
C ILE A 102 6.31 0.34 20.46
N ALA A 103 6.13 1.58 19.98
CA ALA A 103 5.89 1.87 18.55
C ALA A 103 7.13 1.61 17.69
N VAL A 104 8.33 1.76 18.27
CA VAL A 104 9.60 1.56 17.56
C VAL A 104 9.99 0.08 17.52
N LEU A 105 9.64 -0.70 18.55
CA LEU A 105 9.92 -2.13 18.60
C LEU A 105 9.06 -2.96 17.63
N PRO A 106 9.48 -4.20 17.25
CA PRO A 106 8.71 -5.11 16.39
C PRO A 106 7.22 -5.26 16.73
N PRO A 107 6.78 -5.43 18.00
CA PRO A 107 5.36 -5.46 18.36
C PRO A 107 4.57 -4.24 17.89
N GLY A 108 5.13 -3.03 17.97
CA GLY A 108 4.46 -1.81 17.50
C GLY A 108 4.17 -1.82 16.01
N ALA A 109 5.06 -2.42 15.20
CA ALA A 109 4.84 -2.57 13.76
C ALA A 109 3.62 -3.47 13.46
N PHE A 110 3.44 -4.57 14.20
CA PHE A 110 2.28 -5.45 14.04
C PHE A 110 0.97 -4.77 14.46
N PHE A 111 0.98 -4.02 15.57
CA PHE A 111 -0.20 -3.26 15.99
C PHE A 111 -0.57 -2.17 14.97
N ALA A 112 0.40 -1.38 14.50
CA ALA A 112 0.17 -0.35 13.49
C ALA A 112 -0.36 -0.94 12.18
N LEU A 113 0.22 -2.06 11.72
CA LEU A 113 -0.26 -2.79 10.55
C LEU A 113 -1.70 -3.31 10.75
N GLY A 114 -2.00 -3.89 11.91
CA GLY A 114 -3.34 -4.35 12.26
C GLY A 114 -4.38 -3.23 12.22
N CYS A 115 -4.07 -2.09 12.82
CA CYS A 115 -4.92 -0.90 12.77
C CYS A 115 -5.10 -0.36 11.34
N LEU A 116 -4.03 -0.35 10.54
CA LEU A 116 -4.08 0.09 9.14
C LEU A 116 -5.01 -0.81 8.30
N ILE A 117 -4.90 -2.13 8.45
CA ILE A 117 -5.76 -3.10 7.77
C ILE A 117 -7.22 -2.97 8.24
N ALA A 118 -7.44 -2.80 9.55
CA ALA A 118 -8.77 -2.60 10.11
C ALA A 118 -9.43 -1.33 9.54
N GLY A 119 -8.69 -0.23 9.47
CA GLY A 119 -9.15 1.02 8.86
C GLY A 119 -9.45 0.86 7.37
N TYR A 120 -8.56 0.22 6.61
CA TYR A 120 -8.79 -0.07 5.19
C TYR A 120 -10.05 -0.92 4.97
N ASN A 121 -10.24 -1.97 5.78
CA ASN A 121 -11.41 -2.84 5.69
C ASN A 121 -12.70 -2.09 6.07
N ALA A 122 -12.68 -1.27 7.12
CA ALA A 122 -13.82 -0.43 7.50
C ALA A 122 -14.20 0.52 6.34
N ILE A 123 -13.23 1.23 5.76
CA ILE A 123 -13.49 2.11 4.61
C ILE A 123 -14.05 1.32 3.43
N ASN A 124 -13.49 0.15 3.14
CA ASN A 124 -13.93 -0.68 2.02
C ASN A 124 -15.36 -1.22 2.20
N THR A 125 -15.71 -1.68 3.41
CA THR A 125 -17.08 -2.14 3.73
C THR A 125 -18.08 -1.00 3.64
N HIS A 126 -17.74 0.20 4.13
CA HIS A 126 -18.58 1.39 3.96
C HIS A 126 -18.75 1.79 2.49
N ARG A 127 -17.70 1.71 1.66
CA ARG A 127 -17.80 1.99 0.21
C ARG A 127 -18.63 0.93 -0.51
N ALA A 128 -18.48 -0.35 -0.17
CA ALA A 128 -19.27 -1.44 -0.73
C ALA A 128 -20.76 -1.32 -0.36
N ALA A 129 -21.07 -0.92 0.88
CA ALA A 129 -22.45 -0.64 1.30
C ALA A 129 -23.06 0.53 0.51
N ARG A 130 -22.30 1.60 0.27
CA ARG A 130 -22.75 2.75 -0.56
C ARG A 130 -22.93 2.39 -2.04
N ALA A 131 -22.09 1.51 -2.58
CA ALA A 131 -22.23 1.04 -3.96
C ALA A 131 -23.50 0.19 -4.16
N ARG A 132 -23.92 -0.59 -3.16
CA ARG A 132 -25.19 -1.35 -3.19
C ARG A 132 -26.43 -0.46 -3.12
N LEU A 133 -26.32 0.73 -2.53
CA LEU A 133 -27.42 1.69 -2.40
C LEU A 133 -27.65 2.54 -3.66
N LYS A 134 -26.76 2.52 -4.65
CA LYS A 134 -26.95 3.25 -5.92
C LYS A 134 -27.86 2.40 -6.83
N PRO A 135 -29.14 2.76 -7.05
CA PRO A 135 -30.03 1.99 -7.90
C PRO A 135 -29.47 2.01 -9.33
N ALA A 136 -29.49 0.87 -10.01
CA ALA A 136 -29.25 0.84 -11.44
C ALA A 136 -30.26 1.78 -12.11
N ARG A 137 -29.76 2.76 -12.86
CA ARG A 137 -30.60 3.72 -13.60
C ARG A 137 -31.57 2.89 -14.47
N PRO A 138 -32.89 3.09 -14.39
CA PRO A 138 -33.81 2.38 -15.26
C PRO A 138 -33.41 2.68 -16.72
N GLY A 139 -33.09 1.62 -17.47
CA GLY A 139 -32.96 1.73 -18.92
C GLY A 139 -34.28 2.22 -19.52
N PRO A 140 -34.25 2.92 -20.67
CA PRO A 140 -35.44 3.51 -21.25
C PRO A 140 -36.48 2.41 -21.52
N ALA A 141 -37.69 2.64 -21.02
CA ALA A 141 -38.85 1.78 -21.19
C ALA A 141 -39.10 1.55 -22.69
N GLN A 142 -38.74 0.35 -23.17
CA GLN A 142 -39.20 -0.12 -24.46
C GLN A 142 -40.65 -0.54 -24.30
N GLY A 143 -41.55 0.29 -24.81
CA GLY A 143 -42.95 -0.07 -24.98
C GLY A 143 -43.07 -1.30 -25.87
N GLN A 144 -43.86 -2.27 -25.42
CA GLN A 144 -44.41 -3.30 -26.30
C GLN A 144 -45.93 -3.37 -26.11
N PRO A 145 -46.69 -3.53 -27.21
CA PRO A 145 -48.10 -3.18 -27.29
C PRO A 145 -49.00 -4.34 -26.87
N ALA A 146 -50.23 -3.98 -26.50
CA ALA A 146 -51.34 -4.87 -26.25
C ALA A 146 -51.69 -5.74 -27.48
N ALA A 147 -51.60 -7.08 -27.35
CA ALA A 147 -52.40 -8.06 -28.11
C ALA A 147 -52.07 -9.50 -27.69
N GLU A 148 -52.65 -10.00 -26.59
CA GLU A 148 -52.92 -11.44 -26.45
C GLU A 148 -54.08 -11.65 -25.46
N VAL A 149 -55.29 -11.34 -25.94
CA VAL A 149 -56.55 -11.81 -25.33
C VAL A 149 -57.18 -12.72 -26.38
N THR A 150 -57.59 -13.92 -25.95
CA THR A 150 -58.45 -14.92 -26.64
C THR A 150 -57.75 -16.23 -27.00
N GLN A 151 -57.58 -17.14 -26.02
CA GLN A 151 -57.78 -18.58 -26.26
C GLN A 151 -57.99 -19.35 -24.95
N ALA A 152 -59.21 -19.29 -24.42
CA ALA A 152 -59.70 -20.20 -23.38
C ALA A 152 -61.25 -20.26 -23.42
N ALA A 153 -61.80 -20.78 -24.51
CA ALA A 153 -63.18 -21.28 -24.61
C ALA A 153 -63.30 -22.09 -25.92
N GLY A 154 -63.53 -23.40 -25.81
CA GLY A 154 -63.73 -24.30 -26.95
C GLY A 154 -63.18 -25.69 -26.69
#